data_AF-A0A151LIY9-F1
#
_entry.id   AF-A0A151LIY9-F1
#
_cell.length_a   1.000
_cell.length_b   1.000
_cell.length_c   1.000
_cell.angle_alpha   90.00
_cell.angle_beta   90.00
_cell.angle_gamma   90.00
#
_symmetry.space_group_name_H-M   'P 1'
#
loop_
_entity.id
_entity.type
_entity.pdbx_description
1 polymer ?
#
loop_
_entity_poly.entity_id
_entity_poly.type
_entity_poly.pdbx_seq_one_letter_code
_entity_poly.pdbx_strand_id
1 'polypeptide(L)'
;MENEPNNQDADNGLAYFRSMYDRYRDTFINHINDYILEDDIKIIISKYYKLLFDYNCLGGKNNRGILVILIYEYVKNRDINSNEWEKVACI
;
A
#
# COMPACT_ATOMS: atom_id res chain seq x y z
N MET A 1 -16.08 -27.65 -17.24
CA MET A 1 -16.39 -26.22 -17.07
C MET A 1 -15.22 -25.64 -16.33
N GLU A 2 -14.38 -24.88 -17.03
CA GLU A 2 -13.34 -24.08 -16.39
C GLU A 2 -14.06 -23.09 -15.47
N ASN A 3 -13.74 -23.13 -14.17
CA ASN A 3 -14.27 -22.14 -13.23
C ASN A 3 -13.68 -20.80 -13.65
N GLU A 4 -14.54 -19.88 -14.10
CA GLU A 4 -14.16 -18.47 -14.23
C GLU A 4 -13.55 -18.03 -12.89
N PRO A 5 -12.37 -17.38 -12.89
CA PRO A 5 -11.79 -16.89 -11.66
C PRO A 5 -12.75 -15.86 -11.07
N ASN A 6 -13.17 -16.08 -9.82
CA ASN A 6 -14.03 -15.18 -9.05
C ASN A 6 -13.38 -13.77 -9.01
N ASN A 7 -13.80 -12.88 -9.89
CA ASN A 7 -13.30 -11.49 -9.94
C ASN A 7 -13.58 -10.70 -8.65
N GLN A 8 -14.54 -11.15 -7.83
CA GLN A 8 -14.93 -10.47 -6.59
C GLN A 8 -13.84 -10.48 -5.51
N ASP A 9 -13.06 -11.56 -5.39
CA ASP A 9 -12.02 -11.67 -4.35
C ASP A 9 -10.81 -10.77 -4.69
N ALA A 10 -10.46 -10.72 -5.99
CA ALA A 10 -9.43 -9.82 -6.49
C ALA A 10 -9.80 -8.33 -6.30
N ASP A 11 -11.08 -7.98 -6.47
CA ASP A 11 -11.58 -6.62 -6.26
C ASP A 11 -11.55 -6.20 -4.79
N ASN A 12 -11.84 -7.12 -3.86
CA ASN A 12 -11.77 -6.86 -2.42
C ASN A 12 -10.32 -6.67 -1.93
N GLY A 13 -9.40 -7.55 -2.34
CA GLY A 13 -7.98 -7.42 -2.01
C GLY A 13 -7.34 -6.16 -2.60
N LEU A 14 -7.75 -5.76 -3.82
CA LEU A 14 -7.31 -4.53 -4.45
C LEU A 14 -7.84 -3.27 -3.74
N ALA A 15 -9.10 -3.27 -3.32
CA ALA A 15 -9.67 -2.16 -2.56
C ALA A 15 -8.93 -1.98 -1.22
N TYR A 16 -8.62 -3.07 -0.53
CA TYR A 16 -7.83 -3.05 0.69
C TYR A 16 -6.39 -2.57 0.46
N PHE A 17 -5.69 -3.09 -0.55
CA PHE A 17 -4.34 -2.62 -0.90
C PHE A 17 -4.30 -1.12 -1.17
N ARG A 18 -5.28 -0.60 -1.93
CA ARG A 18 -5.37 0.83 -2.25
C ARG A 18 -5.69 1.69 -1.02
N SER A 19 -6.52 1.22 -0.09
CA SER A 19 -6.85 1.99 1.12
C SER A 19 -5.66 2.11 2.07
N MET A 20 -4.69 1.21 1.98
CA MET A 20 -3.47 1.23 2.79
C MET A 20 -2.38 2.17 2.26
N TYR A 21 -2.53 2.72 1.06
CA TYR A 21 -1.55 3.60 0.43
C TYR A 21 -1.18 4.82 1.29
N ASP A 22 -2.20 5.57 1.76
CA ASP A 22 -1.98 6.78 2.55
C ASP A 22 -1.22 6.46 3.84
N ARG A 23 -1.55 5.34 4.48
CA ARG A 23 -0.89 4.90 5.72
C ARG A 23 0.62 4.68 5.52
N TYR A 24 1.02 4.00 4.45
CA TYR A 24 2.45 3.74 4.21
C TYR A 24 3.22 4.98 3.77
N ARG A 25 2.62 5.80 2.89
CA ARG A 25 3.20 7.10 2.50
C ARG A 25 3.42 7.97 3.75
N ASP A 26 2.39 8.11 4.59
CA ASP A 26 2.45 9.01 5.74
C ASP A 26 3.39 8.47 6.82
N THR A 27 3.51 7.15 6.98
CA THR A 27 4.51 6.54 7.87
C THR A 27 5.94 6.91 7.46
N PHE A 28 6.25 6.83 6.16
CA PHE A 28 7.57 7.22 5.64
C PHE A 28 7.83 8.73 5.79
N ILE A 29 6.84 9.57 5.48
CA ILE A 29 6.97 11.03 5.63
C ILE A 29 7.15 11.42 7.10
N ASN A 30 6.43 10.77 8.02
CA ASN A 30 6.58 10.99 9.46
C ASN A 30 7.99 10.62 9.94
N HIS A 31 8.55 9.51 9.43
CA HIS A 31 9.94 9.15 9.73
C HIS A 31 10.94 10.22 9.27
N ILE A 32 10.73 10.83 8.10
CA ILE A 32 11.55 11.96 7.64
C ILE A 32 11.39 13.17 8.57
N ASN A 33 10.18 13.42 9.07
CA ASN A 33 9.91 14.53 9.99
C ASN A 33 10.57 14.36 11.37
N ASP A 34 11.01 13.15 11.73
CA ASP A 34 11.79 12.88 12.94
C ASP A 34 13.25 13.36 12.83
N TYR A 35 13.73 13.71 11.63
CA TYR A 35 15.10 14.21 11.46
C TYR A 35 15.29 15.59 12.11
N ILE A 36 16.52 15.86 12.55
CA ILE A 36 16.90 17.16 13.13
C ILE A 36 17.13 18.14 11.99
N LEU A 37 16.05 18.78 11.54
CA LEU A 37 15.98 19.78 10.49
C LEU A 37 15.13 20.97 10.96
N GLU A 38 15.34 22.13 10.36
CA GLU A 38 14.48 23.31 10.59
C GLU A 38 13.04 23.05 10.12
N ASP A 39 12.06 23.67 10.79
CA ASP A 39 10.63 23.38 10.56
C ASP A 39 10.18 23.72 9.13
N ASP A 40 10.71 24.79 8.56
CA ASP A 40 10.46 25.19 7.16
C ASP A 40 11.01 24.15 6.18
N ILE A 41 12.20 23.60 6.44
CA ILE A 41 12.78 22.50 5.68
C ILE A 41 11.90 21.25 5.78
N LYS A 42 11.40 20.90 6.97
CA LYS A 42 10.46 19.77 7.15
C LYS A 42 9.18 19.94 6.33
N ILE A 43 8.61 21.15 6.31
CA ILE A 43 7.42 21.47 5.51
C ILE A 43 7.68 21.29 4.01
N ILE A 44 8.83 21.79 3.51
CA ILE A 44 9.19 21.69 2.10
C ILE A 44 9.38 20.21 1.70
N ILE A 45 10.13 19.46 2.51
CA ILE A 45 10.43 18.06 2.27
C ILE A 45 9.16 17.20 2.32
N SER A 46 8.30 17.40 3.31
CA SER A 46 7.01 16.68 3.43
C SER A 46 6.13 16.92 2.19
N LYS A 47 6.02 18.16 1.71
CA LYS A 47 5.27 18.48 0.49
C LYS A 47 5.88 17.81 -0.74
N TYR A 48 7.19 17.86 -0.87
CA TYR A 48 7.90 17.25 -1.99
C TYR A 48 7.72 15.74 -2.03
N TYR A 49 7.97 15.04 -0.92
CA TYR A 49 7.82 13.58 -0.89
C TYR A 49 6.37 13.15 -1.05
N LYS A 50 5.40 13.87 -0.45
CA LYS A 50 3.99 13.57 -0.70
C LYS A 50 3.67 13.63 -2.20
N LEU A 51 4.07 14.69 -2.88
CA LEU A 51 3.87 14.81 -4.32
C LEU A 51 4.63 13.73 -5.11
N LEU A 52 5.87 13.42 -4.72
CA LEU A 52 6.68 12.38 -5.35
C LEU A 52 5.98 11.02 -5.31
N PHE A 53 5.47 10.63 -4.14
CA PHE A 53 4.71 9.38 -3.98
C PHE A 53 3.39 9.42 -4.73
N ASP A 54 2.58 10.48 -4.54
CA ASP A 54 1.25 10.57 -5.15
C ASP A 54 1.34 10.54 -6.68
N TYR A 55 2.32 11.23 -7.25
CA TYR A 55 2.48 11.33 -8.70
C TYR A 55 3.01 10.05 -9.34
N ASN A 56 3.95 9.35 -8.69
CA ASN A 56 4.66 8.22 -9.32
C ASN A 56 4.12 6.84 -8.90
N CYS A 57 3.45 6.74 -7.75
CA CYS A 57 2.98 5.45 -7.22
C CYS A 57 1.47 5.22 -7.44
N LEU A 58 0.70 6.28 -7.72
CA LEU A 58 -0.73 6.16 -8.04
C LEU A 58 -0.98 6.13 -9.55
N GLY A 59 -2.17 5.67 -9.96
CA GLY A 59 -2.59 5.60 -11.37
C GLY A 59 -2.06 4.39 -12.14
N GLY A 60 -1.16 3.59 -11.55
CA GLY A 60 -0.69 2.33 -12.11
C GLY A 60 -1.75 1.23 -12.10
N LYS A 61 -1.52 0.18 -12.91
CA LYS A 61 -2.37 -1.03 -12.92
C LYS A 61 -2.28 -1.87 -11.63
N ASN A 62 -1.24 -1.65 -10.81
CA ASN A 62 -0.99 -2.33 -9.54
C ASN A 62 -0.85 -3.86 -9.60
N ASN A 63 -0.62 -4.44 -10.79
CA ASN A 63 -0.47 -5.89 -10.98
C ASN A 63 0.53 -6.55 -10.01
N ARG A 64 1.66 -5.88 -9.71
CA ARG A 64 2.68 -6.40 -8.79
C ARG A 64 2.19 -6.44 -7.34
N GLY A 65 1.54 -5.37 -6.86
CA GLY A 65 0.98 -5.32 -5.51
C GLY A 65 -0.15 -6.32 -5.32
N ILE A 66 -1.08 -6.38 -6.29
CA ILE A 66 -2.18 -7.36 -6.29
C ILE A 66 -1.66 -8.80 -6.25
N LEU A 67 -0.63 -9.10 -7.04
CA LEU A 67 -0.07 -10.45 -7.09
C LEU A 67 0.44 -10.90 -5.72
N VAL A 68 1.07 -10.02 -4.94
CA VAL A 68 1.54 -10.39 -3.60
C VAL A 68 0.40 -10.58 -2.62
N ILE A 69 -0.63 -9.72 -2.66
CA ILE A 69 -1.85 -9.84 -1.86
C ILE A 69 -2.50 -11.21 -2.09
N LEU A 70 -2.73 -11.58 -3.35
CA LEU A 70 -3.34 -12.86 -3.72
C LEU A 70 -2.44 -14.04 -3.32
N ILE A 71 -1.15 -14.02 -3.67
CA ILE A 71 -0.24 -15.12 -3.28
C ILE A 71 -0.24 -15.34 -1.77
N TYR A 72 -0.21 -14.26 -0.98
CA TYR A 72 -0.21 -14.38 0.48
C TYR A 72 -1.51 -15.03 0.99
N GLU A 73 -2.66 -14.62 0.47
CA GLU A 73 -3.97 -15.17 0.82
C GLU A 73 -4.04 -16.67 0.51
N TYR A 74 -3.70 -17.06 -0.71
CA TYR A 74 -3.75 -18.45 -1.16
C TYR A 74 -2.71 -19.35 -0.47
N VAL A 75 -1.52 -18.83 -0.13
CA VAL A 75 -0.49 -19.61 0.57
C VAL A 75 -0.86 -19.86 2.03
N LYS A 76 -1.50 -18.90 2.70
CA LYS A 76 -1.91 -19.07 4.11
C LYS A 76 -3.07 -20.05 4.25
N ASN A 77 -3.99 -20.08 3.28
CA ASN A 77 -5.13 -21.00 3.24
C ASN A 77 -5.92 -21.05 4.57
N ARG A 78 -6.04 -19.88 5.21
CA ARG A 78 -6.79 -19.64 6.46
C ARG A 78 -7.19 -18.17 6.53
N ASP A 79 -8.08 -17.83 7.44
CA ASP A 79 -8.40 -16.44 7.75
C ASP A 79 -7.14 -15.66 8.17
N ILE A 80 -6.94 -14.53 7.51
CA ILE A 80 -5.84 -13.59 7.75
C ILE A 80 -6.38 -12.42 8.57
N ASN A 81 -5.77 -12.15 9.73
CA ASN A 81 -6.19 -11.04 10.57
C ASN A 81 -5.67 -9.69 10.03
N SER A 82 -6.19 -8.59 10.57
CA SER A 82 -5.85 -7.23 10.13
C SER A 82 -4.36 -6.87 10.23
N ASN A 83 -3.62 -7.40 11.21
CA ASN A 83 -2.20 -7.14 11.38
C ASN A 83 -1.34 -7.89 10.33
N GLU A 84 -1.76 -9.09 9.95
CA GLU A 84 -1.14 -9.81 8.83
C GLU A 84 -1.43 -9.10 7.51
N TRP A 85 -2.68 -8.67 7.29
CA TRP A 85 -3.05 -7.89 6.12
C TRP A 85 -2.29 -6.57 5.99
N GLU A 86 -2.08 -5.88 7.12
CA GLU A 86 -1.24 -4.68 7.16
C GLU A 86 0.13 -5.00 6.59
N LYS A 87 0.86 -5.96 7.17
CA LYS A 87 2.22 -6.31 6.73
C LYS A 87 2.33 -6.64 5.23
N VAL A 88 1.31 -7.26 4.65
CA VAL A 88 1.31 -7.66 3.23
C VAL A 88 1.00 -6.48 2.31
N ALA A 89 0.20 -5.52 2.75
CA ALA A 89 -0.12 -4.33 1.97
C ALA A 89 1.04 -3.31 1.90
N CYS A 90 2.11 -3.50 2.67
CA CYS A 90 3.32 -2.66 2.70
C CYS A 90 4.27 -2.96 1.53
N ILE A 91 3.83 -2.73 0.29
CA ILE A 91 4.60 -3.00 -0.95
C ILE A 91 4.62 -1.78 -1.86
#